data_AF-A0AAV5VFL7-F1
#
_entry.id   AF-A0AAV5VFL7-F1
#
_cell.length_a   1.000
_cell.length_b   1.000
_cell.length_c   1.000
_cell.angle_alpha   90.00
_cell.angle_beta   90.00
_cell.angle_gamma   90.00
#
_symmetry.space_group_name_H-M   'P 1'
#
loop_
_entity.id
_entity.type
_entity.pdbx_description
1 polymer ?
#
loop_
_entity_poly.entity_id
_entity_poly.type
_entity_poly.pdbx_seq_one_letter_code
_entity_poly.pdbx_strand_id
1 'polypeptide(L)'
;SRESSRFVVLRRPLQVIGSTAAVGRMEDESQLVSLNIGGRHFTTDVSTLKRAHGSFFVVLLDKRWRHSPTEEHVMENLHFFIDRDPHHFGMILDHLRRVPFNLPSSSRAISEIKREAEFYCLDDLLKYIRRHEFHDFGKGPVFPGDRIKIKWDELDDLHQEQAASGSTHLGMVRLDYLHGSEAHCALCGCNSKDFDGWQRPVTDRKHSDQVGSVIKVHNAGRCCDVTFGYAKLIYHVPSSCVDLIYE
;
A
#
# COMPACT_ATOMS: atom_id res chain seq x y z
N SER A 1 20.93 41.18 20.22
CA SER A 1 21.76 40.77 19.08
C SER A 1 21.29 39.40 18.61
N ARG A 2 21.16 39.22 17.30
CA ARG A 2 20.66 37.99 16.68
C ARG A 2 21.79 36.97 16.63
N GLU A 3 21.59 35.79 17.21
CA GLU A 3 22.56 34.70 17.15
C GLU A 3 22.19 33.75 16.00
N SER A 4 23.06 33.69 15.00
CA SER A 4 22.91 32.93 13.76
C SER A 4 22.87 31.43 14.01
N SER A 5 21.75 30.78 13.72
CA SER A 5 21.69 29.33 13.54
C SER A 5 22.47 28.94 12.27
N ARG A 6 23.57 28.20 12.47
CA ARG A 6 24.37 27.60 11.41
C ARG A 6 23.59 26.43 10.79
N PHE A 7 23.20 26.56 9.53
CA PHE A 7 22.61 25.47 8.75
C PHE A 7 23.74 24.59 8.16
N VAL A 8 23.70 23.29 8.42
CA VAL A 8 24.60 22.31 7.77
C VAL A 8 23.89 21.79 6.52
N VAL A 9 24.38 22.18 5.35
CA VAL A 9 23.92 21.66 4.04
C VAL A 9 24.76 20.43 3.70
N LEU A 10 24.19 19.23 3.79
CA LEU A 10 24.87 18.00 3.36
C LEU A 10 24.73 17.80 1.85
N ARG A 11 25.81 18.10 1.11
CA ARG A 11 25.99 17.69 -0.29
C ARG A 11 27.06 16.59 -0.34
N ARG A 12 26.64 15.33 -0.49
CA ARG A 12 27.26 14.21 -1.26
C ARG A 12 26.88 12.83 -0.72
N PRO A 13 26.87 11.78 -1.57
CA PRO A 13 26.54 10.42 -1.16
C PRO A 13 27.79 9.69 -0.64
N LEU A 14 27.65 8.81 0.35
CA LEU A 14 28.74 7.91 0.75
C LEU A 14 28.23 6.54 1.23
N GLN A 15 29.11 5.57 0.96
CA GLN A 15 28.88 4.15 0.75
C GLN A 15 28.71 3.34 2.04
N VAL A 16 28.11 2.16 1.86
CA VAL A 16 27.79 1.14 2.86
C VAL A 16 29.04 0.39 3.31
N ILE A 17 29.34 0.36 4.61
CA ILE A 17 30.08 -0.73 5.27
C ILE A 17 29.47 -0.95 6.69
N GLY A 18 29.20 -2.22 7.03
CA GLY A 18 28.32 -2.61 8.13
C GLY A 18 28.93 -2.91 9.51
N SER A 19 28.03 -3.38 10.38
CA SER A 19 28.17 -4.32 11.51
C SER A 19 27.72 -3.83 12.90
N THR A 20 26.63 -4.47 13.35
CA THR A 20 26.27 -4.99 14.69
C THR A 20 26.74 -4.31 15.99
N ALA A 21 25.78 -3.80 16.78
CA ALA A 21 25.57 -4.15 18.20
C ALA A 21 24.28 -3.49 18.72
N ALA A 22 23.42 -4.29 19.37
CA ALA A 22 22.14 -3.88 19.92
C ALA A 22 22.20 -3.88 21.45
N VAL A 23 22.14 -2.70 22.09
CA VAL A 23 21.73 -2.51 23.49
C VAL A 23 21.17 -1.07 23.63
N GLY A 24 19.95 -0.94 24.15
CA GLY A 24 19.30 0.34 24.48
C GLY A 24 17.92 0.46 23.83
N ARG A 25 16.85 -0.03 24.48
CA ARG A 25 15.57 -0.20 23.77
C ARG A 25 14.27 0.10 24.53
N MET A 26 14.25 0.80 25.66
CA MET A 26 12.96 1.11 26.32
C MET A 26 12.69 2.57 26.69
N GLU A 27 13.68 3.46 26.78
CA GLU A 27 13.44 4.88 27.12
C GLU A 27 13.17 5.78 25.90
N ASP A 28 13.50 5.32 24.68
CA ASP A 28 13.53 6.13 23.45
C ASP A 28 12.18 6.18 22.69
N GLU A 29 11.18 5.36 23.05
CA GLU A 29 9.95 5.23 22.23
C GLU A 29 8.84 6.23 22.60
N SER A 30 8.78 6.69 23.86
CA SER A 30 7.80 7.69 24.34
C SER A 30 8.35 9.12 24.37
N GLN A 31 9.51 9.30 23.76
CA GLN A 31 10.19 10.58 23.72
C GLN A 31 9.62 11.46 22.62
N LEU A 32 9.38 12.74 22.93
CA LEU A 32 8.90 13.71 21.95
C LEU A 32 10.02 14.16 21.01
N VAL A 33 9.64 14.37 19.75
CA VAL A 33 10.45 14.96 18.70
C VAL A 33 9.70 16.11 18.06
N SER A 34 10.41 17.21 17.87
CA SER A 34 9.98 18.43 17.19
C SER A 34 10.55 18.45 15.78
N LEU A 35 9.69 18.61 14.79
CA LEU A 35 10.03 18.71 13.37
C LEU A 35 9.64 20.09 12.86
N ASN A 36 10.58 20.82 12.27
CA ASN A 36 10.32 22.04 11.52
C ASN A 36 10.35 21.70 10.02
N ILE A 37 9.18 21.66 9.40
CA ILE A 37 9.00 21.33 7.98
C ILE A 37 8.80 22.64 7.22
N GLY A 38 9.82 23.11 6.50
CA GLY A 38 9.72 24.34 5.69
C GLY A 38 9.24 25.59 6.45
N GLY A 39 9.45 25.66 7.76
CA GLY A 39 9.01 26.76 8.62
C GLY A 39 7.79 26.46 9.50
N ARG A 40 7.09 25.32 9.31
CA ARG A 40 5.97 24.90 10.18
C ARG A 40 6.44 23.85 11.18
N HIS A 41 6.10 24.07 12.45
CA HIS A 41 6.47 23.19 13.55
C HIS A 41 5.43 22.09 13.77
N PHE A 42 5.90 20.86 13.92
CA PHE A 42 5.14 19.67 14.29
C PHE A 42 5.82 18.97 15.46
N THR A 43 5.03 18.32 16.31
CA THR A 43 5.54 17.54 17.45
C THR A 43 4.88 16.17 17.46
N THR A 44 5.66 15.12 17.70
CA THR A 44 5.19 13.74 17.76
C THR A 44 6.12 12.88 18.59
N ASP A 45 5.74 11.64 18.91
CA ASP A 45 6.64 10.66 19.53
C ASP A 45 7.63 10.05 18.54
N VAL A 46 8.82 9.70 19.03
CA VAL A 46 9.82 8.92 18.29
C VAL A 46 9.24 7.59 17.81
N SER A 47 8.41 6.93 18.60
CA SER A 47 7.72 5.69 18.18
C SER A 47 6.86 5.90 16.94
N THR A 48 6.19 7.04 16.80
CA THR A 48 5.36 7.36 15.62
C THR A 48 6.20 7.38 14.35
N LEU A 49 7.35 8.05 14.40
CA LEU A 49 8.27 8.12 13.26
C LEU A 49 8.92 6.77 12.92
N LYS A 50 9.18 5.92 13.92
CA LYS A 50 9.76 4.58 13.73
C LYS A 50 8.80 3.54 13.17
N ARG A 51 7.49 3.79 13.17
CA ARG A 51 6.48 2.85 12.64
C ARG A 51 6.66 2.56 11.16
N ALA A 52 7.11 3.54 10.37
CA ALA A 52 7.42 3.35 8.97
C ALA A 52 8.85 2.81 8.82
N HIS A 53 9.00 1.48 8.86
CA HIS A 53 10.29 0.82 8.70
C HIS A 53 10.94 1.17 7.36
N GLY A 54 12.24 1.48 7.37
CA GLY A 54 12.98 1.86 6.16
C GLY A 54 12.68 3.27 5.62
N SER A 55 11.85 4.05 6.33
CA SER A 55 11.54 5.43 5.93
C SER A 55 12.69 6.40 6.22
N PHE A 56 12.59 7.60 5.62
CA PHE A 56 13.45 8.74 5.92
C PHE A 56 13.57 9.02 7.41
N PHE A 57 12.47 8.89 8.17
CA PHE A 57 12.45 9.24 9.58
C PHE A 57 13.22 8.25 10.46
N VAL A 58 13.27 6.97 10.08
CA VAL A 58 14.10 5.98 10.79
C VAL A 58 15.59 6.33 10.62
N VAL A 59 15.98 6.75 9.43
CA VAL A 59 17.35 7.20 9.14
C VAL A 59 17.66 8.51 9.89
N LEU A 60 16.71 9.45 9.92
CA LEU A 60 16.83 10.72 10.63
C LEU A 60 17.07 10.53 12.14
N LEU A 61 16.44 9.51 12.74
CA LEU A 61 16.55 9.21 14.16
C LEU A 61 17.77 8.36 14.52
N ASP A 62 18.45 7.74 13.56
CA ASP A 62 19.61 6.88 13.83
C ASP A 62 20.80 7.72 14.33
N LYS A 63 21.26 7.37 15.54
CA LYS A 63 22.35 8.05 16.26
C LYS A 63 23.65 8.12 15.46
N ARG A 64 23.88 7.19 14.53
CA ARG A 64 25.09 7.14 13.70
C ARG A 64 25.22 8.33 12.74
N TRP A 65 24.12 9.00 12.41
CA TRP A 65 24.12 10.19 11.56
C TRP A 65 24.20 11.50 12.35
N ARG A 66 24.30 11.42 13.69
CA ARG A 66 24.28 12.57 14.59
C ARG A 66 25.72 12.92 14.96
N HIS A 67 26.37 13.73 14.12
CA HIS A 67 27.67 14.32 14.43
C HIS A 67 27.54 15.45 15.46
N SER A 68 27.22 15.15 16.72
CA SER A 68 27.55 16.05 17.83
C SER A 68 28.65 15.39 18.66
N PRO A 69 29.87 15.95 18.70
CA PRO A 69 30.96 15.45 19.54
C PRO A 69 30.81 15.82 21.03
N THR A 70 29.74 16.51 21.39
CA THR A 70 29.55 17.04 22.73
C THR A 70 28.15 16.72 23.21
N GLU A 71 28.12 16.15 24.41
CA GLU A 71 26.96 15.92 25.27
C GLU A 71 26.30 14.54 25.13
N GLU A 72 26.92 13.61 25.86
CA GLU A 72 26.42 12.30 26.29
C GLU A 72 25.15 12.38 27.17
N HIS A 73 24.69 13.60 27.47
CA HIS A 73 23.42 13.93 28.11
C HIS A 73 22.88 15.11 27.32
N VAL A 74 21.88 14.97 26.44
CA VAL A 74 20.49 14.94 26.87
C VAL A 74 19.67 14.65 25.60
N MET A 75 18.96 13.54 25.62
CA MET A 75 17.98 13.22 24.58
C MET A 75 16.75 14.15 24.65
N GLU A 76 16.55 14.94 25.70
CA GLU A 76 15.27 15.62 26.02
C GLU A 76 14.66 16.49 24.91
N ASN A 77 15.42 16.97 23.92
CA ASN A 77 14.92 17.94 22.94
C ASN A 77 15.36 17.64 21.50
N LEU A 78 14.76 16.62 20.88
CA LEU A 78 14.99 16.31 19.46
C LEU A 78 14.34 17.36 18.56
N HIS A 79 15.12 18.30 18.03
CA HIS A 79 14.64 19.29 17.07
C HIS A 79 15.29 19.07 15.70
N PHE A 80 14.50 18.77 14.68
CA PHE A 80 14.96 18.59 13.31
C PHE A 80 14.35 19.62 12.37
N PHE A 81 15.14 20.11 11.41
CA PHE A 81 14.64 20.89 10.29
C PHE A 81 14.67 20.06 9.01
N ILE A 82 13.58 20.12 8.25
CA ILE A 82 13.40 19.43 6.98
C ILE A 82 12.93 20.46 5.96
N ASP A 83 13.73 20.66 4.91
CA ASP A 83 13.48 21.64 3.85
C ASP A 83 12.45 21.11 2.83
N ARG A 84 11.20 20.97 3.27
CA ARG A 84 10.05 20.47 2.50
C ARG A 84 8.83 21.33 2.76
N ASP A 85 7.85 21.24 1.87
CA ASP A 85 6.58 21.95 2.01
C ASP A 85 5.74 21.35 3.15
N PRO A 86 5.35 22.13 4.17
CA PRO A 86 4.55 21.62 5.27
C PRO A 86 3.07 21.39 4.94
N HIS A 87 2.59 21.78 3.75
CA HIS A 87 1.16 21.80 3.41
C HIS A 87 0.47 20.46 3.68
N HIS A 88 1.07 19.34 3.24
CA HIS A 88 0.51 17.98 3.38
C HIS A 88 1.10 17.17 4.54
N PHE A 89 2.05 17.73 5.30
CA PHE A 89 2.77 16.97 6.32
C PHE A 89 1.88 16.51 7.48
N GLY A 90 0.80 17.23 7.78
CA GLY A 90 -0.18 16.78 8.79
C GLY A 90 -0.77 15.40 8.45
N MET A 91 -1.17 15.18 7.19
CA MET A 91 -1.67 13.88 6.73
C MET A 91 -0.60 12.79 6.74
N ILE A 92 0.65 13.15 6.38
CA ILE A 92 1.78 12.23 6.51
C ILE A 92 1.91 11.77 7.97
N LEU A 93 1.80 12.70 8.90
CA LEU A 93 1.94 12.42 10.32
C LEU A 93 0.76 11.59 10.86
N ASP A 94 -0.47 11.86 10.41
CA ASP A 94 -1.64 11.08 10.78
C ASP A 94 -1.59 9.65 10.20
N HIS A 95 -1.07 9.49 8.99
CA HIS A 95 -0.76 8.17 8.42
C HIS A 95 0.22 7.39 9.32
N LEU A 96 1.32 8.03 9.77
CA LEU A 96 2.29 7.41 10.69
C LEU A 96 1.66 7.03 12.03
N ARG A 97 0.68 7.81 12.51
CA ARG A 97 -0.08 7.52 13.75
C ARG A 97 -1.11 6.41 13.59
N ARG A 98 -1.35 5.91 12.37
CA ARG A 98 -2.45 5.00 12.01
C ARG A 98 -3.83 5.57 12.32
N VAL A 99 -3.96 6.89 12.26
CA VAL A 99 -5.27 7.55 12.33
C VAL A 99 -5.95 7.33 10.98
N PRO A 100 -7.19 6.81 10.93
CA PRO A 100 -7.95 6.75 9.69
C PRO A 100 -8.09 8.15 9.10
N PHE A 101 -7.69 8.32 7.84
CA PHE A 101 -7.85 9.58 7.12
C PHE A 101 -8.35 9.28 5.71
N ASN A 102 -9.07 10.24 5.13
CA ASN A 102 -9.51 10.19 3.74
C ASN A 102 -8.53 10.99 2.88
N LEU A 103 -8.23 10.49 1.69
CA LEU A 103 -7.47 11.27 0.72
C LEU A 103 -8.34 12.41 0.18
N PRO A 104 -7.72 13.56 -0.16
CA PRO A 104 -8.44 14.66 -0.78
C PRO A 104 -8.94 14.24 -2.15
N SER A 105 -10.13 14.72 -2.55
CA SER A 105 -10.70 14.44 -3.88
C SER A 105 -9.97 15.16 -5.03
N SER A 106 -9.08 16.11 -4.72
CA SER A 106 -8.33 16.85 -5.73
C SER A 106 -7.13 16.04 -6.22
N SER A 107 -7.10 15.72 -7.52
CA SER A 107 -5.95 15.04 -8.16
C SER A 107 -4.62 15.76 -7.95
N ARG A 108 -4.64 17.09 -7.91
CA ARG A 108 -3.47 17.90 -7.59
C ARG A 108 -2.98 17.64 -6.17
N ALA A 109 -3.87 17.67 -5.19
CA ALA A 109 -3.51 17.42 -3.79
C ALA A 109 -2.97 15.99 -3.61
N ILE A 110 -3.59 15.00 -4.26
CA ILE A 110 -3.10 13.61 -4.27
C ILE A 110 -1.67 13.53 -4.82
N SER A 111 -1.41 14.18 -5.97
CA SER A 111 -0.08 14.22 -6.59
C SER A 111 0.96 14.88 -5.67
N GLU A 112 0.59 15.96 -4.99
CA GLU A 112 1.45 16.64 -4.03
C GLU A 112 1.76 15.75 -2.81
N ILE A 113 0.76 15.05 -2.24
CA ILE A 113 0.96 14.09 -1.14
C ILE A 113 1.87 12.94 -1.59
N LYS A 114 1.66 12.41 -2.80
CA LYS A 114 2.48 11.33 -3.36
C LYS A 114 3.95 11.73 -3.46
N ARG A 115 4.24 12.95 -3.92
CA ARG A 115 5.61 13.50 -3.97
C ARG A 115 6.25 13.59 -2.59
N GLU A 116 5.50 13.97 -1.57
CA GLU A 116 6.02 13.97 -0.20
C GLU A 116 6.22 12.55 0.34
N ALA A 117 5.29 11.63 0.07
CA ALA A 117 5.42 10.22 0.46
C ALA A 117 6.64 9.54 -0.19
N GLU A 118 6.96 9.86 -1.45
CA GLU A 118 8.20 9.44 -2.12
C GLU A 118 9.44 10.01 -1.42
N PHE A 119 9.43 11.31 -1.09
CA PHE A 119 10.54 11.94 -0.39
C PHE A 119 10.81 11.32 0.98
N TYR A 120 9.76 11.05 1.75
CA TYR A 120 9.87 10.43 3.07
C TYR A 120 10.06 8.90 3.03
N CYS A 121 10.10 8.29 1.84
CA CYS A 121 10.18 6.85 1.62
C CYS A 121 9.05 6.08 2.36
N LEU A 122 7.80 6.53 2.19
CA LEU A 122 6.61 5.94 2.81
C LEU A 122 5.88 5.02 1.83
N ASP A 123 6.44 3.84 1.59
CA ASP A 123 5.91 2.88 0.60
C ASP A 123 4.46 2.48 0.88
N ASP A 124 4.09 2.34 2.15
CA ASP A 124 2.73 1.93 2.52
C ASP A 124 1.70 3.04 2.24
N LEU A 125 2.08 4.31 2.41
CA LEU A 125 1.25 5.44 1.99
C LEU A 125 1.13 5.49 0.45
N LEU A 126 2.23 5.25 -0.28
CA LEU A 126 2.20 5.20 -1.74
C LEU A 126 1.30 4.07 -2.27
N LYS A 127 1.28 2.92 -1.58
CA LYS A 127 0.34 1.83 -1.89
C LYS A 127 -1.10 2.25 -1.61
N TYR A 128 -1.36 2.91 -0.47
CA TYR A 128 -2.68 3.40 -0.12
C TYR A 128 -3.22 4.44 -1.12
N ILE A 129 -2.39 5.40 -1.52
CA ILE A 129 -2.75 6.41 -2.54
C ILE A 129 -3.06 5.74 -3.87
N ARG A 130 -2.19 4.84 -4.35
CA ARG A 130 -2.43 4.09 -5.59
C ARG A 130 -3.78 3.39 -5.53
N ARG A 131 -4.07 2.66 -4.44
CA ARG A 131 -5.37 1.98 -4.23
C ARG A 131 -6.55 2.95 -4.36
N HIS A 132 -6.49 4.14 -3.77
CA HIS A 132 -7.55 5.13 -3.85
C HIS A 132 -7.72 5.74 -5.24
N GLU A 133 -6.61 6.10 -5.92
CA GLU A 133 -6.64 6.64 -7.28
C GLU A 133 -7.35 5.68 -8.25
N PHE A 134 -7.25 4.38 -8.01
CA PHE A 134 -7.95 3.40 -8.83
C PHE A 134 -9.42 3.17 -8.43
N HIS A 135 -9.80 3.41 -7.18
CA HIS A 135 -11.17 3.21 -6.69
C HIS A 135 -12.14 4.23 -7.33
N ASP A 136 -11.67 5.45 -7.60
CA ASP A 136 -12.44 6.53 -8.24
C ASP A 136 -12.74 6.29 -9.73
N PHE A 137 -12.09 5.31 -10.38
CA PHE A 137 -12.44 4.82 -11.72
C PHE A 137 -13.54 3.75 -11.71
N GLY A 138 -14.23 3.59 -10.57
CA GLY A 138 -15.46 2.82 -10.46
C GLY A 138 -15.27 1.30 -10.35
N LYS A 139 -14.06 0.82 -10.02
CA LYS A 139 -13.68 -0.55 -9.63
C LYS A 139 -12.15 -0.60 -9.47
N GLY A 140 -11.62 -0.33 -8.26
CA GLY A 140 -10.18 -0.35 -8.02
C GLY A 140 -9.62 -1.78 -8.15
N PRO A 141 -8.41 -1.98 -8.70
CA PRO A 141 -7.82 -3.29 -8.81
C PRO A 141 -7.52 -3.76 -7.39
N VAL A 142 -7.88 -5.01 -7.12
CA VAL A 142 -7.22 -5.76 -6.06
C VAL A 142 -5.75 -5.96 -6.45
N PHE A 143 -4.87 -6.12 -5.46
CA PHE A 143 -3.44 -6.36 -5.64
C PHE A 143 -3.05 -7.76 -5.16
N PRO A 144 -1.96 -8.35 -5.68
CA PRO A 144 -1.45 -9.60 -5.12
C PRO A 144 -1.17 -9.47 -3.62
N GLY A 145 -1.69 -10.41 -2.83
CA GLY A 145 -1.66 -10.42 -1.39
C GLY A 145 -2.88 -9.80 -0.69
N ASP A 146 -3.76 -9.12 -1.44
CA ASP A 146 -4.98 -8.57 -0.85
C ASP A 146 -5.92 -9.68 -0.39
N ARG A 147 -6.48 -9.51 0.81
CA ARG A 147 -7.51 -10.38 1.36
C ARG A 147 -8.87 -9.93 0.85
N ILE A 148 -9.67 -10.86 0.35
CA ILE A 148 -10.97 -10.54 -0.26
C ILE A 148 -12.08 -11.51 0.14
N LYS A 149 -13.32 -11.05 0.01
CA LYS A 149 -14.51 -11.91 -0.11
C LYS A 149 -15.17 -11.68 -1.45
N ILE A 150 -15.75 -12.73 -2.03
CA ILE A 150 -16.51 -12.60 -3.27
C ILE A 150 -17.90 -12.04 -2.96
N LYS A 151 -18.31 -11.06 -3.75
CA LYS A 151 -19.66 -10.52 -3.86
C LYS A 151 -20.49 -11.40 -4.78
N TRP A 152 -21.15 -12.41 -4.23
CA TRP A 152 -21.83 -13.43 -5.03
C TRP A 152 -23.04 -12.89 -5.77
N ASP A 153 -23.79 -11.99 -5.17
CA ASP A 153 -24.97 -11.40 -5.79
C ASP A 153 -24.56 -10.58 -7.03
N GLU A 154 -23.56 -9.70 -6.89
CA GLU A 154 -23.03 -8.91 -8.01
C GLU A 154 -22.37 -9.78 -9.10
N LEU A 155 -21.86 -10.95 -8.72
CA LEU A 155 -21.26 -11.90 -9.66
C LEU A 155 -22.32 -12.69 -10.43
N ASP A 156 -23.41 -13.08 -9.75
CA ASP A 156 -24.57 -13.72 -10.35
C ASP A 156 -25.30 -12.76 -11.29
N ASP A 157 -25.49 -11.50 -10.88
CA ASP A 157 -26.09 -10.45 -11.71
C ASP A 157 -25.26 -10.25 -12.99
N LEU A 158 -23.93 -10.15 -12.86
CA LEU A 158 -23.03 -10.01 -14.00
C LEU A 158 -23.10 -11.22 -14.94
N HIS A 159 -23.25 -12.44 -14.41
CA HIS A 159 -23.47 -13.63 -15.22
C HIS A 159 -24.80 -13.56 -15.99
N GLN A 160 -25.87 -13.10 -15.33
CA GLN A 160 -27.21 -13.05 -15.91
C GLN A 160 -27.31 -11.98 -17.01
N GLU A 161 -26.71 -10.81 -16.82
CA GLU A 161 -26.60 -9.76 -17.83
C GLU A 161 -25.87 -10.25 -19.08
N GLN A 162 -24.78 -11.00 -18.91
CA GLN A 162 -23.99 -11.55 -20.01
C GLN A 162 -24.69 -12.69 -20.75
N ALA A 163 -25.48 -13.50 -20.04
CA ALA A 163 -26.32 -14.53 -20.66
C ALA A 163 -27.43 -13.90 -21.52
N ALA A 164 -28.02 -12.81 -21.05
CA ALA A 164 -29.06 -12.07 -21.78
C ALA A 164 -28.51 -11.38 -23.05
N SER A 165 -27.22 -11.00 -23.07
CA SER A 165 -26.59 -10.37 -24.22
C SER A 165 -26.21 -11.34 -25.35
N GLY A 166 -26.46 -12.65 -25.19
CA GLY A 166 -26.13 -13.67 -26.19
C GLY A 166 -24.62 -13.88 -26.41
N SER A 167 -23.77 -13.38 -25.50
CA SER A 167 -22.31 -13.53 -25.62
C SER A 167 -21.89 -14.94 -25.22
N THR A 168 -21.42 -15.73 -26.18
CA THR A 168 -20.79 -17.05 -25.93
C THR A 168 -19.34 -16.92 -25.44
N HIS A 169 -18.78 -15.71 -25.46
CA HIS A 169 -17.45 -15.37 -24.97
C HIS A 169 -17.53 -15.00 -23.49
N LEU A 170 -17.56 -16.04 -22.67
CA LEU A 170 -17.82 -16.03 -21.24
C LEU A 170 -16.77 -15.21 -20.45
N GLY A 171 -17.22 -14.15 -19.79
CA GLY A 171 -16.40 -13.29 -18.92
C GLY A 171 -16.01 -13.90 -17.58
N MET A 172 -16.37 -15.15 -17.35
CA MET A 172 -16.15 -15.91 -16.13
C MET A 172 -15.79 -17.29 -16.63
N VAL A 173 -14.51 -17.66 -16.57
CA VAL A 173 -14.07 -18.89 -17.24
C VAL A 173 -14.85 -20.05 -16.62
N ARG A 174 -15.81 -20.58 -17.36
CA ARG A 174 -16.52 -21.81 -17.04
C ARG A 174 -15.53 -22.95 -17.31
N LEU A 175 -14.51 -23.05 -16.46
CA LEU A 175 -13.43 -24.05 -16.55
C LEU A 175 -13.93 -25.49 -16.40
N ASP A 176 -15.23 -25.68 -16.17
CA ASP A 176 -15.83 -27.01 -16.11
C ASP A 176 -16.06 -27.64 -17.48
N TYR A 177 -16.08 -26.87 -18.57
CA TYR A 177 -16.27 -27.42 -19.90
C TYR A 177 -15.43 -26.67 -20.91
N LEU A 178 -14.27 -27.23 -21.22
CA LEU A 178 -13.76 -27.42 -22.59
C LEU A 178 -12.35 -28.03 -22.44
N HIS A 179 -12.32 -29.34 -22.28
CA HIS A 179 -11.18 -30.08 -22.80
C HIS A 179 -11.10 -29.78 -24.30
N GLY A 180 -10.19 -28.89 -24.72
CA GLY A 180 -9.76 -28.80 -26.13
C GLY A 180 -10.08 -27.54 -26.94
N SER A 181 -10.59 -26.42 -26.40
CA SER A 181 -10.67 -25.16 -27.17
C SER A 181 -10.19 -23.93 -26.38
N GLU A 182 -9.43 -23.05 -27.03
CA GLU A 182 -8.93 -21.79 -26.45
C GLU A 182 -10.07 -20.87 -26.03
N ALA A 183 -10.27 -20.70 -24.71
CA ALA A 183 -11.20 -19.73 -24.15
C ALA A 183 -10.46 -18.46 -23.72
N HIS A 184 -11.12 -17.31 -23.77
CA HIS A 184 -10.57 -16.05 -23.26
C HIS A 184 -11.57 -15.36 -22.34
N CYS A 185 -11.08 -14.67 -21.30
CA CYS A 185 -11.93 -13.84 -20.45
C CYS A 185 -12.33 -12.57 -21.19
N ALA A 186 -13.63 -12.30 -21.34
CA ALA A 186 -14.13 -11.09 -22.00
C ALA A 186 -13.77 -9.78 -21.27
N LEU A 187 -13.49 -9.83 -19.96
CA LEU A 187 -13.19 -8.65 -19.17
C LEU A 187 -11.72 -8.25 -19.26
N CYS A 188 -10.82 -9.22 -19.04
CA CYS A 188 -9.38 -8.97 -18.98
C CYS A 188 -8.60 -9.52 -20.18
N GLY A 189 -9.19 -10.36 -21.03
CA GLY A 189 -8.54 -10.91 -22.22
C GLY A 189 -7.58 -12.07 -21.96
N CYS A 190 -7.43 -12.54 -20.71
CA CYS A 190 -6.54 -13.67 -20.40
C CYS A 190 -7.00 -14.94 -21.12
N ASN A 191 -6.04 -15.74 -21.60
CA ASN A 191 -6.32 -16.96 -22.34
C ASN A 191 -6.35 -18.17 -21.39
N SER A 192 -7.15 -19.18 -21.72
CA SER A 192 -7.19 -20.44 -20.99
C SER A 192 -5.86 -21.20 -20.94
N LYS A 193 -4.89 -20.84 -21.81
CA LYS A 193 -3.51 -21.35 -21.80
C LYS A 193 -2.63 -20.68 -20.75
N ASP A 194 -3.00 -19.50 -20.25
CA ASP A 194 -2.27 -18.79 -19.19
C ASP A 194 -2.52 -19.39 -17.79
N PHE A 195 -3.29 -20.48 -17.76
CA PHE A 195 -3.82 -21.12 -16.58
C PHE A 195 -3.19 -22.51 -16.41
N ASP A 196 -2.46 -22.72 -15.31
CA ASP A 196 -1.72 -23.96 -15.01
C ASP A 196 -2.62 -25.17 -14.63
N GLY A 197 -3.91 -25.14 -14.99
CA GLY A 197 -4.84 -26.27 -14.81
C GLY A 197 -5.46 -26.41 -13.41
N TRP A 198 -5.18 -25.50 -12.48
CA TRP A 198 -5.76 -25.48 -11.13
C TRP A 198 -6.90 -24.48 -10.95
N GLN A 199 -7.25 -23.74 -12.01
CA GLN A 199 -8.37 -22.83 -11.97
C GLN A 199 -9.71 -23.59 -11.97
N ARG A 200 -10.60 -23.24 -11.04
CA ARG A 200 -11.99 -23.67 -11.01
C ARG A 200 -12.88 -22.52 -11.46
N PRO A 201 -14.04 -22.79 -12.06
CA PRO A 201 -15.02 -21.74 -12.21
C PRO A 201 -15.50 -21.31 -10.83
N VAL A 202 -15.73 -20.00 -10.73
CA VAL A 202 -16.34 -19.36 -9.55
C VAL A 202 -17.63 -20.05 -9.12
N THR A 203 -18.36 -20.70 -10.02
CA THR A 203 -19.62 -21.39 -9.69
C THR A 203 -19.45 -22.50 -8.65
N ASP A 204 -18.22 -22.98 -8.41
CA ASP A 204 -17.91 -23.87 -7.28
C ASP A 204 -17.80 -23.08 -5.96
N ARG A 205 -18.94 -22.96 -5.26
CA ARG A 205 -19.08 -22.24 -3.99
C ARG A 205 -18.50 -22.97 -2.76
N LYS A 206 -17.82 -24.12 -2.89
CA LYS A 206 -17.37 -24.93 -1.75
C LYS A 206 -16.47 -24.21 -0.74
N HIS A 207 -15.78 -23.14 -1.15
CA HIS A 207 -14.91 -22.33 -0.30
C HIS A 207 -15.28 -20.84 -0.27
N SER A 208 -16.49 -20.52 -0.75
CA SER A 208 -16.98 -19.16 -1.01
C SER A 208 -17.13 -18.26 0.22
N ASP A 209 -17.39 -18.84 1.38
CA ASP A 209 -17.54 -18.10 2.65
C ASP A 209 -16.19 -17.73 3.28
N GLN A 210 -15.09 -18.33 2.80
CA GLN A 210 -13.76 -18.09 3.32
C GLN A 210 -13.18 -16.79 2.78
N VAL A 211 -12.27 -16.18 3.56
CA VAL A 211 -11.49 -15.06 3.06
C VAL A 211 -10.44 -15.59 2.09
N GLY A 212 -10.53 -15.12 0.85
CA GLY A 212 -9.58 -15.44 -0.20
C GLY A 212 -8.35 -14.52 -0.17
N SER A 213 -7.30 -14.94 -0.86
CA SER A 213 -6.11 -14.13 -1.12
C SER A 213 -5.90 -13.98 -2.60
N VAL A 214 -5.69 -12.75 -3.05
CA VAL A 214 -5.42 -12.43 -4.45
C VAL A 214 -3.99 -12.86 -4.78
N ILE A 215 -3.84 -13.69 -5.80
CA ILE A 215 -2.52 -14.20 -6.24
C ILE A 215 -1.99 -13.47 -7.46
N LYS A 216 -2.89 -13.01 -8.34
CA LYS A 216 -2.52 -12.36 -9.62
C LYS A 216 -3.63 -11.42 -10.06
N VAL A 217 -3.25 -10.39 -10.80
CA VAL A 217 -4.14 -9.34 -11.30
C VAL A 217 -3.95 -9.20 -12.80
N HIS A 218 -5.04 -9.03 -13.54
CA HIS A 218 -5.08 -9.09 -14.99
C HIS A 218 -5.65 -7.81 -15.61
N ASN A 219 -5.05 -7.37 -16.73
CA ASN A 219 -5.47 -6.22 -17.54
C ASN A 219 -5.84 -4.97 -16.73
N ALA A 220 -4.83 -4.35 -16.10
CA ALA A 220 -5.00 -3.21 -15.19
C ALA A 220 -5.98 -3.47 -14.02
N GLY A 221 -6.15 -4.75 -13.67
CA GLY A 221 -6.98 -5.24 -12.58
C GLY A 221 -8.48 -5.17 -12.83
N ARG A 222 -8.90 -5.43 -14.07
CA ARG A 222 -10.29 -5.79 -14.38
C ARG A 222 -10.68 -7.14 -13.77
N CYS A 223 -9.73 -8.07 -13.71
CA CYS A 223 -9.92 -9.37 -13.06
C CYS A 223 -8.73 -9.71 -12.17
N CYS A 224 -8.95 -10.66 -11.27
CA CYS A 224 -7.95 -11.20 -10.38
C CYS A 224 -8.10 -12.70 -10.23
N ASP A 225 -6.98 -13.37 -10.00
CA ASP A 225 -6.96 -14.76 -9.55
C ASP A 225 -6.92 -14.76 -8.03
N VAL A 226 -7.78 -15.56 -7.41
CA VAL A 226 -7.95 -15.66 -5.95
C VAL A 226 -7.85 -17.11 -5.52
N THR A 227 -7.20 -17.36 -4.39
CA THR A 227 -7.23 -18.67 -3.71
C THR A 227 -8.00 -18.59 -2.39
N PHE A 228 -8.66 -19.68 -1.99
CA PHE A 228 -9.39 -19.79 -0.73
C PHE A 228 -8.84 -20.94 0.13
N GLY A 229 -8.50 -20.64 1.39
CA GLY A 229 -8.05 -21.64 2.36
C GLY A 229 -6.77 -22.38 1.96
N TYR A 230 -6.66 -23.65 2.37
CA TYR A 230 -5.51 -24.53 2.07
C TYR A 230 -5.61 -25.23 0.72
N ALA A 231 -6.73 -25.09 0.01
CA ALA A 231 -6.91 -25.71 -1.29
C ALA A 231 -6.10 -24.94 -2.34
N LYS A 232 -5.38 -25.65 -3.23
CA LYS A 232 -4.69 -25.05 -4.38
C LYS A 232 -5.66 -24.58 -5.49
N LEU A 233 -6.91 -24.28 -5.15
CA LEU A 233 -7.92 -23.89 -6.12
C LEU A 233 -7.78 -22.41 -6.41
N ILE A 234 -7.69 -22.08 -7.70
CA ILE A 234 -7.57 -20.71 -8.17
C ILE A 234 -8.90 -20.32 -8.82
N TYR A 235 -9.41 -19.14 -8.49
CA TYR A 235 -10.66 -18.62 -9.02
C TYR A 235 -10.36 -17.32 -9.75
N HIS A 236 -10.69 -17.26 -11.05
CA HIS A 236 -10.59 -16.03 -11.82
C HIS A 236 -11.88 -15.23 -11.64
N VAL A 237 -11.80 -14.06 -11.00
CA VAL A 237 -12.94 -13.25 -10.58
C VAL A 237 -12.80 -11.82 -11.14
N PRO A 238 -13.88 -11.19 -11.61
CA PRO A 238 -13.90 -9.75 -11.86
C PRO A 238 -13.56 -9.01 -10.57
N SER A 239 -12.62 -8.06 -10.62
CA SER A 239 -12.25 -7.27 -9.44
C SER A 239 -13.42 -6.43 -8.90
N SER A 240 -14.49 -6.29 -9.68
CA SER A 240 -15.73 -5.66 -9.25
C SER A 240 -16.60 -6.46 -8.32
N CYS A 241 -16.43 -7.78 -8.33
CA CYS A 241 -17.27 -8.72 -7.62
C CYS A 241 -16.52 -9.25 -6.39
N VAL A 242 -15.64 -8.41 -5.81
CA VAL A 242 -14.91 -8.72 -4.59
C VAL A 242 -14.93 -7.51 -3.66
N ASP A 243 -14.95 -7.79 -2.36
CA ASP A 243 -14.71 -6.81 -1.29
C ASP A 243 -13.34 -7.06 -0.66
N LEU A 244 -12.61 -5.98 -0.41
CA LEU A 244 -11.36 -6.01 0.34
C LEU A 244 -11.64 -6.17 1.84
N ILE A 245 -10.83 -7.00 2.50
CA ILE A 245 -10.88 -7.23 3.94
C ILE A 245 -9.62 -6.64 4.58
N TYR A 246 -9.83 -5.61 5.38
CA TYR A 246 -8.80 -4.92 6.16
C TYR A 246 -8.90 -5.38 7.63
N GLU A 247 -8.40 -6.57 7.93
CA GLU A 247 -8.19 -7.05 9.31
C GLU A 247 -6.69 -7.09 9.62
#